data_AF-E7RSA7-F1
#
_entry.id   AF-E7RSA7-F1
#
_cell.length_a   1.000
_cell.length_b   1.000
_cell.length_c   1.000
_cell.angle_alpha   90.00
_cell.angle_beta   90.00
_cell.angle_gamma   90.00
#
_symmetry.space_group_name_H-M   'P 1'
#
loop_
_entity.id
_entity.type
_entity.pdbx_description
1 polymer ?
#
loop_
_entity_poly.entity_id
_entity_poly.type
_entity_poly.pdbx_seq_one_letter_code
_entity_poly.pdbx_strand_id
1 'polypeptide(L)'
;MDIRLLKNFRELNTRLSITLFCFLNTIWVTGQEINCNKANVSLMPSIAAGDAVMHLHVSMDIQTNTIADTLVLETSVKIGGKDIDSGVSLAPYNLVVTNFYNVRDTIEANVRNISGTMPFCDRQEIRIIKGCHSRFYLDYDVTGTGLFFSLLKSNGTNIYEFSKELESVFPNNVNIKAWEIKAPDNYYVIRSYDEGMDGNMDELLFVNKNYVALDSFMFLGTKVRLYSILTEPSSKANQIKNELRRAFRKLYKLSPFKKDFTILRVLYRAGGLGAGHSINDICIVDIDLNSISVFHECLHSIFENDFASQKKGQFFVSESIIEWLSRYFTGKENTTKWKKTCDTPIYDLEEDDSNTACQIYGRGPEIIDDVARMVGADKLALCLIDFLDSSRGKVVDYDMLIEYLNTHISRRAVALMDRAVKGI
;
A
#
# COMPACT_ATOMS: atom_id res chain seq x y z
N MET A 1 52.50 -6.42 -33.58
CA MET A 1 51.23 -6.10 -32.90
C MET A 1 51.07 -7.09 -31.75
N ASP A 2 51.00 -6.61 -30.51
CA ASP A 2 51.01 -7.50 -29.33
C ASP A 2 49.69 -8.27 -29.22
N ILE A 3 49.78 -9.59 -29.08
CA ILE A 3 48.65 -10.51 -28.97
C ILE A 3 47.85 -10.23 -27.67
N ARG A 4 48.50 -9.73 -26.62
CA ARG A 4 47.80 -9.31 -25.38
C ARG A 4 46.92 -8.09 -25.60
N LEU A 5 47.40 -7.10 -26.35
CA LEU A 5 46.62 -5.91 -26.70
C LEU A 5 45.37 -6.28 -27.54
N LEU A 6 45.52 -7.16 -28.54
CA LEU A 6 44.40 -7.69 -29.33
C LEU A 6 43.36 -8.43 -28.48
N LYS A 7 43.79 -9.23 -27.51
CA LYS A 7 42.90 -10.00 -26.64
C LYS A 7 42.11 -9.08 -25.71
N ASN A 8 42.79 -8.12 -25.07
CA ASN A 8 42.16 -7.10 -24.23
C ASN A 8 41.18 -6.22 -25.04
N PHE A 9 41.52 -5.84 -26.28
CA PHE A 9 40.63 -5.06 -27.14
C PHE A 9 39.37 -5.84 -27.54
N ARG A 10 39.48 -7.14 -27.80
CA ARG A 10 38.32 -8.02 -28.04
C ARG A 10 37.46 -8.17 -26.79
N GLU A 11 38.03 -8.45 -25.63
CA GLU A 11 37.26 -8.57 -24.38
C GLU A 11 36.57 -7.25 -24.00
N LEU A 12 37.23 -6.11 -24.22
CA LEU A 12 36.65 -4.78 -24.00
C LEU A 12 35.48 -4.52 -24.97
N ASN A 13 35.63 -4.81 -26.26
CA ASN A 13 34.54 -4.67 -27.25
C ASN A 13 33.36 -5.61 -26.93
N THR A 14 33.61 -6.86 -26.57
CA THR A 14 32.54 -7.80 -26.20
C THR A 14 31.79 -7.33 -24.95
N ARG A 15 32.49 -6.82 -23.93
CA ARG A 15 31.85 -6.24 -22.73
C ARG A 15 31.05 -4.99 -23.06
N LEU A 16 31.59 -4.06 -23.86
CA LEU A 16 30.86 -2.87 -24.33
C LEU A 16 29.60 -3.24 -25.13
N SER A 17 29.70 -4.21 -26.05
CA SER A 17 28.54 -4.68 -26.82
C SER A 17 27.49 -5.34 -25.95
N ILE A 18 27.86 -6.14 -24.95
CA ILE A 18 26.92 -6.73 -23.98
C ILE A 18 26.26 -5.63 -23.14
N THR A 19 27.03 -4.72 -22.56
CA THR A 19 26.48 -3.61 -21.75
C THR A 19 25.55 -2.72 -22.58
N LEU A 20 25.92 -2.40 -23.82
CA LEU A 20 25.08 -1.61 -24.72
C LEU A 20 23.80 -2.37 -25.14
N PHE A 21 23.90 -3.67 -25.42
CA PHE A 21 22.73 -4.51 -25.74
C PHE A 21 21.79 -4.70 -24.54
N CYS A 22 22.33 -4.81 -23.33
CA CYS A 22 21.57 -4.79 -22.09
C CYS A 22 20.89 -3.44 -21.88
N PHE A 23 21.61 -2.32 -21.97
CA PHE A 23 21.01 -0.97 -21.87
C PHE A 23 19.92 -0.73 -22.91
N LEU A 24 20.15 -1.15 -24.17
CA LEU A 24 19.14 -1.03 -25.24
C LEU A 24 17.93 -1.94 -24.99
N ASN A 25 18.12 -3.16 -24.47
CA ASN A 25 16.99 -4.00 -24.04
C ASN A 25 16.21 -3.37 -22.89
N THR A 26 16.89 -2.85 -21.86
CA THR A 26 16.23 -2.17 -20.75
C THR A 26 15.41 -0.99 -21.28
N ILE A 27 15.99 -0.12 -22.11
CA ILE A 27 15.29 1.03 -22.72
C ILE A 27 14.13 0.57 -23.64
N TRP A 28 14.26 -0.53 -24.38
CA TRP A 28 13.19 -1.08 -25.24
C TRP A 28 12.04 -1.77 -24.50
N VAL A 29 12.28 -2.24 -23.27
CA VAL A 29 11.27 -2.89 -22.43
C VAL A 29 10.59 -1.85 -21.53
N THR A 30 11.36 -1.00 -20.85
CA THR A 30 10.82 0.00 -19.91
C THR A 30 10.32 1.28 -20.61
N GLY A 31 10.61 1.47 -21.89
CA GLY A 31 10.18 2.63 -22.70
C GLY A 31 8.92 2.39 -23.54
N GLN A 32 8.16 1.31 -23.30
CA GLN A 32 6.95 1.02 -24.06
C GLN A 32 5.77 1.86 -23.54
N GLU A 33 5.30 2.82 -24.34
CA GLU A 33 3.98 3.43 -24.09
C GLU A 33 2.88 2.41 -24.41
N ILE A 34 2.29 1.85 -23.36
CA ILE A 34 1.17 0.91 -23.44
C ILE A 34 -0.06 1.57 -22.83
N ASN A 35 -1.09 1.75 -23.65
CA ASN A 35 -2.37 2.30 -23.24
C ASN A 35 -3.39 1.17 -23.14
N CYS A 36 -4.30 1.25 -22.17
CA CYS A 36 -5.47 0.39 -22.09
C CYS A 36 -6.72 1.28 -22.10
N ASN A 37 -7.59 1.08 -23.08
CA ASN A 37 -8.82 1.87 -23.17
C ASN A 37 -9.83 1.46 -22.10
N LYS A 38 -9.81 0.19 -21.68
CA LYS A 38 -10.66 -0.34 -20.63
C LYS A 38 -10.10 -1.66 -20.06
N ALA A 39 -9.98 -1.72 -18.73
CA ALA A 39 -9.81 -2.97 -17.99
C ALA A 39 -11.15 -3.39 -17.37
N ASN A 40 -11.55 -4.64 -17.56
CA ASN A 40 -12.65 -5.28 -16.85
C ASN A 40 -12.05 -6.27 -15.85
N VAL A 41 -12.48 -6.20 -14.58
CA VAL A 41 -11.99 -7.04 -13.48
C VAL A 41 -13.19 -7.72 -12.84
N SER A 42 -13.16 -9.05 -12.69
CA SER A 42 -14.30 -9.81 -12.17
C SER A 42 -13.85 -10.86 -11.15
N LEU A 43 -14.37 -10.82 -9.93
CA LEU A 43 -14.22 -11.93 -8.99
C LEU A 43 -15.15 -13.08 -9.40
N MET A 44 -14.61 -14.27 -9.67
CA MET A 44 -15.35 -15.41 -10.24
C MET A 44 -15.08 -16.71 -9.47
N PRO A 45 -16.07 -17.62 -9.35
CA PRO A 45 -15.89 -18.88 -8.64
C PRO A 45 -15.07 -19.86 -9.49
N SER A 46 -14.07 -20.52 -8.89
CA SER A 46 -13.37 -21.64 -9.51
C SER A 46 -14.26 -22.88 -9.53
N ILE A 47 -14.25 -23.60 -10.66
CA ILE A 47 -15.06 -24.80 -10.90
C ILE A 47 -14.36 -26.06 -10.34
N ALA A 48 -13.10 -25.96 -9.89
CA ALA A 48 -12.19 -27.10 -9.79
C ALA A 48 -12.17 -27.91 -8.48
N ALA A 49 -12.84 -27.48 -7.40
CA ALA A 49 -12.81 -28.19 -6.11
C ALA A 49 -14.10 -28.01 -5.29
N GLY A 50 -14.32 -28.90 -4.32
CA GLY A 50 -15.50 -28.92 -3.44
C GLY A 50 -15.61 -27.76 -2.45
N ASP A 51 -14.57 -26.92 -2.35
CA ASP A 51 -14.59 -25.64 -1.64
C ASP A 51 -14.57 -24.50 -2.66
N ALA A 52 -15.46 -23.52 -2.50
CA ALA A 52 -15.65 -22.42 -3.45
C ALA A 52 -14.52 -21.37 -3.39
N VAL A 53 -13.35 -21.72 -3.91
CA VAL A 53 -12.23 -20.79 -4.12
C VAL A 53 -12.59 -19.81 -5.24
N MET A 54 -12.52 -18.51 -4.98
CA MET A 54 -12.66 -17.49 -6.03
C MET A 54 -11.31 -17.18 -6.69
N HIS A 55 -11.33 -16.81 -7.97
CA HIS A 55 -10.21 -16.25 -8.72
C HIS A 55 -10.57 -14.85 -9.23
N LEU A 56 -9.56 -14.07 -9.63
CA LEU A 56 -9.76 -12.77 -10.26
C LEU A 56 -9.57 -12.91 -11.77
N HIS A 57 -10.63 -12.72 -12.54
CA HIS A 57 -10.55 -12.64 -13.99
C HIS A 57 -10.28 -11.19 -14.43
N VAL A 58 -9.28 -10.97 -15.28
CA VAL A 58 -8.89 -9.66 -15.79
C VAL A 58 -8.89 -9.67 -17.32
N SER A 59 -9.56 -8.68 -17.91
CA SER A 59 -9.71 -8.49 -19.36
C SER A 59 -9.34 -7.06 -19.75
N MET A 60 -8.42 -6.87 -20.70
CA MET A 60 -7.84 -5.56 -21.05
C MET A 60 -7.88 -5.29 -22.56
N ASP A 61 -8.47 -4.15 -22.97
CA ASP A 61 -8.40 -3.60 -24.34
C ASP A 61 -7.14 -2.73 -24.48
N ILE A 62 -6.03 -3.37 -24.81
CA ILE A 62 -4.69 -2.78 -24.89
C ILE A 62 -4.44 -2.24 -26.29
N GLN A 63 -3.90 -1.02 -26.36
CA GLN A 63 -3.41 -0.38 -27.56
C GLN A 63 -1.95 0.09 -27.35
N THR A 64 -1.08 -0.21 -28.31
CA THR A 64 0.30 0.27 -28.28
C THR A 64 0.76 0.70 -29.68
N ASN A 65 1.57 1.76 -29.71
CA ASN A 65 2.24 2.24 -30.91
C ASN A 65 3.70 1.72 -30.98
N THR A 66 4.14 0.85 -30.07
CA THR A 66 5.52 0.37 -30.05
C THR A 66 5.85 -0.48 -31.28
N ILE A 67 7.01 -0.20 -31.88
CA ILE A 67 7.53 -0.91 -33.05
C ILE A 67 8.14 -2.27 -32.65
N ALA A 68 8.43 -2.48 -31.35
CA ALA A 68 8.99 -3.75 -30.87
C ALA A 68 8.08 -4.95 -31.20
N ASP A 69 8.68 -6.06 -31.65
CA ASP A 69 7.93 -7.29 -31.96
C ASP A 69 7.33 -7.98 -30.74
N THR A 70 7.74 -7.60 -29.52
CA THR A 70 7.25 -8.13 -28.25
C THR A 70 6.72 -7.01 -27.37
N LEU A 71 5.48 -7.18 -26.89
CA LEU A 71 4.91 -6.41 -25.80
C LEU A 71 5.25 -7.12 -24.48
N VAL A 72 5.73 -6.37 -23.49
CA VAL A 72 5.97 -6.88 -22.13
C VAL A 72 5.05 -6.14 -21.17
N LEU A 73 4.27 -6.89 -20.40
CA LEU A 73 3.39 -6.35 -19.37
C LEU A 73 3.98 -6.72 -18.01
N GLU A 74 4.49 -5.71 -17.32
CA GLU A 74 5.26 -5.87 -16.09
C GLU A 74 4.31 -5.95 -14.88
N THR A 75 4.21 -7.12 -14.25
CA THR A 75 3.45 -7.28 -12.99
C THR A 75 4.40 -7.50 -11.80
N SER A 76 3.87 -7.37 -10.59
CA SER A 76 4.61 -7.63 -9.34
C SER A 76 4.14 -8.90 -8.63
N VAL A 77 3.42 -9.79 -9.33
CA VAL A 77 2.95 -11.07 -8.79
C VAL A 77 4.12 -11.95 -8.35
N LYS A 78 4.06 -12.44 -7.11
CA LYS A 78 5.04 -13.33 -6.49
C LYS A 78 4.50 -14.76 -6.44
N ILE A 79 5.37 -15.75 -6.70
CA ILE A 79 5.03 -17.16 -6.56
C ILE A 79 5.83 -17.77 -5.40
N GLY A 80 5.15 -18.06 -4.28
CA GLY A 80 5.57 -19.07 -3.30
C GLY A 80 6.89 -18.81 -2.55
N GLY A 81 6.81 -18.08 -1.43
CA GLY A 81 7.83 -18.12 -0.38
C GLY A 81 7.59 -19.25 0.62
N LYS A 82 8.65 -19.81 1.22
CA LYS A 82 8.52 -20.99 2.12
C LYS A 82 7.77 -20.71 3.44
N ASP A 83 7.66 -19.44 3.82
CA ASP A 83 7.01 -18.96 5.05
C ASP A 83 5.79 -18.07 4.78
N ILE A 84 5.44 -17.84 3.50
CA ILE A 84 4.26 -17.06 3.08
C ILE A 84 3.48 -17.90 2.06
N ASP A 85 2.30 -18.37 2.46
CA ASP A 85 1.34 -19.07 1.60
C ASP A 85 0.69 -18.12 0.55
N SER A 86 1.40 -17.14 -0.01
CA SER A 86 0.92 -16.25 -1.07
C SER A 86 1.06 -16.90 -2.46
N GLY A 87 0.36 -18.01 -2.67
CA GLY A 87 0.45 -18.85 -3.86
C GLY A 87 -0.21 -18.26 -5.12
N VAL A 88 -0.08 -16.97 -5.39
CA VAL A 88 -0.62 -16.31 -6.59
C VAL A 88 0.09 -16.83 -7.84
N SER A 89 -0.68 -17.05 -8.91
CA SER A 89 -0.14 -17.27 -10.26
C SER A 89 -1.06 -16.70 -11.34
N LEU A 90 -0.44 -16.09 -12.34
CA LEU A 90 -1.09 -15.63 -13.57
C LEU A 90 -1.31 -16.82 -14.53
N ALA A 91 -2.54 -16.94 -15.04
CA ALA A 91 -2.96 -17.90 -16.05
C ALA A 91 -3.60 -17.14 -17.23
N PRO A 92 -2.79 -16.62 -18.18
CA PRO A 92 -3.32 -15.95 -19.37
C PRO A 92 -3.97 -16.96 -20.33
N TYR A 93 -5.01 -16.48 -21.01
CA TYR A 93 -5.71 -17.23 -22.06
C TYR A 93 -5.18 -16.86 -23.45
N ASN A 94 -5.69 -17.56 -24.46
CA ASN A 94 -5.44 -17.24 -25.87
C ASN A 94 -5.89 -15.80 -26.16
N LEU A 95 -4.97 -14.96 -26.64
CA LEU A 95 -5.23 -13.55 -26.91
C LEU A 95 -6.01 -13.39 -28.20
N VAL A 96 -7.05 -12.57 -28.19
CA VAL A 96 -7.69 -12.10 -29.43
C VAL A 96 -7.04 -10.78 -29.82
N VAL A 97 -6.33 -10.75 -30.93
CA VAL A 97 -5.62 -9.55 -31.41
C VAL A 97 -6.30 -8.97 -32.64
N THR A 98 -6.02 -7.71 -32.94
CA THR A 98 -6.51 -7.05 -34.15
C THR A 98 -5.39 -6.28 -34.81
N ASN A 99 -5.13 -6.55 -36.09
CA ASN A 99 -4.06 -5.87 -36.84
C ASN A 99 -4.52 -4.49 -37.33
N PHE A 100 -3.59 -3.72 -37.94
CA PHE A 100 -3.87 -2.39 -38.51
C PHE A 100 -5.00 -2.37 -39.56
N TYR A 101 -5.40 -3.51 -40.10
CA TYR A 101 -6.46 -3.66 -41.10
C TYR A 101 -7.80 -4.16 -40.51
N ASN A 102 -7.96 -4.15 -39.18
CA ASN A 102 -9.11 -4.69 -38.45
C ASN A 102 -9.36 -6.19 -38.64
N VAL A 103 -8.37 -6.95 -39.11
CA VAL A 103 -8.45 -8.42 -39.17
C VAL A 103 -8.15 -8.97 -37.78
N ARG A 104 -9.02 -9.87 -37.31
CA ARG A 104 -8.82 -10.61 -36.05
C ARG A 104 -7.87 -11.78 -36.27
N ASP A 105 -6.99 -11.99 -35.31
CA ASP A 105 -6.08 -13.13 -35.23
C ASP A 105 -5.99 -13.60 -33.76
N THR A 106 -5.40 -14.76 -33.52
CA THR A 106 -5.22 -15.32 -32.17
C THR A 106 -3.73 -15.55 -31.90
N ILE A 107 -3.21 -14.98 -30.81
CA ILE A 107 -1.79 -15.10 -30.42
C ILE A 107 -1.69 -15.74 -29.03
N GLU A 108 -0.70 -16.61 -28.83
CA GLU A 108 -0.39 -17.15 -27.50
C GLU A 108 0.32 -16.10 -26.63
N ALA A 109 -0.30 -15.75 -25.50
CA ALA A 109 0.42 -15.12 -24.39
C ALA A 109 1.22 -16.18 -23.65
N ASN A 110 2.40 -15.82 -23.17
CA ASN A 110 3.19 -16.68 -22.28
C ASN A 110 3.57 -15.91 -21.01
N VAL A 111 3.51 -16.58 -19.86
CA VAL A 111 4.01 -16.04 -18.60
C VAL A 111 5.48 -16.37 -18.45
N ARG A 112 6.28 -15.39 -18.03
CA ARG A 112 7.68 -15.59 -17.66
C ARG A 112 7.89 -15.24 -16.19
N ASN A 113 8.47 -16.17 -15.44
CA ASN A 113 8.98 -15.90 -14.10
C ASN A 113 10.37 -15.24 -14.20
N ILE A 114 10.63 -14.25 -13.35
CA ILE A 114 11.86 -13.47 -13.27
C ILE A 114 12.36 -13.46 -11.83
N SER A 115 13.59 -13.92 -11.62
CA SER A 115 14.20 -13.92 -10.30
C SER A 115 14.78 -12.56 -9.92
N GLY A 116 14.44 -12.14 -8.70
CA GLY A 116 14.99 -10.96 -8.03
C GLY A 116 16.09 -11.32 -7.04
N THR A 117 16.95 -10.36 -6.72
CA THR A 117 17.86 -10.43 -5.56
C THR A 117 17.14 -10.04 -4.28
N MET A 118 17.68 -10.46 -3.13
CA MET A 118 17.05 -10.42 -1.80
C MET A 118 16.49 -9.05 -1.34
N PRO A 119 15.48 -9.04 -0.44
CA PRO A 119 14.85 -10.22 0.18
C PRO A 119 13.57 -10.69 -0.54
N PHE A 120 13.68 -11.89 -1.16
CA PHE A 120 12.62 -12.71 -1.78
C PHE A 120 12.15 -12.39 -3.22
N CYS A 121 11.67 -13.45 -3.89
CA CYS A 121 11.55 -13.65 -5.35
C CYS A 121 10.30 -14.49 -5.65
N ASP A 122 9.81 -14.71 -6.88
CA ASP A 122 10.15 -14.19 -8.23
C ASP A 122 9.01 -13.23 -8.71
N ARG A 123 9.21 -12.41 -9.74
CA ARG A 123 8.12 -11.66 -10.42
C ARG A 123 7.57 -12.41 -11.64
N GLN A 124 6.28 -12.24 -11.97
CA GLN A 124 5.73 -12.69 -13.25
C GLN A 124 5.55 -11.54 -14.26
N GLU A 125 5.86 -11.79 -15.53
CA GLU A 125 5.52 -10.92 -16.65
C GLU A 125 4.63 -11.66 -17.65
N ILE A 126 3.65 -10.96 -18.24
CA ILE A 126 2.93 -11.45 -19.41
C ILE A 126 3.67 -10.96 -20.66
N ARG A 127 4.10 -11.88 -21.52
CA ARG A 127 4.82 -11.57 -22.76
C ARG A 127 4.01 -11.97 -23.98
N ILE A 128 3.91 -11.04 -24.94
CA ILE A 128 3.11 -11.19 -26.16
C ILE A 128 3.99 -10.92 -27.37
N ILE A 129 4.21 -11.94 -28.21
CA ILE A 129 4.93 -11.78 -29.49
C ILE A 129 3.94 -11.18 -30.50
N LYS A 130 3.88 -9.85 -30.56
CA LYS A 130 2.84 -9.12 -31.30
C LYS A 130 3.13 -8.95 -32.79
N GLY A 131 4.39 -8.91 -33.20
CA GLY A 131 4.79 -8.48 -34.54
C GLY A 131 4.14 -7.15 -34.94
N CYS A 132 3.43 -7.12 -36.07
CA CYS A 132 2.77 -5.92 -36.61
C CYS A 132 1.41 -5.56 -35.98
N HIS A 133 0.98 -6.23 -34.92
CA HIS A 133 -0.27 -5.88 -34.23
C HIS A 133 -0.10 -4.62 -33.35
N SER A 134 -1.19 -3.87 -33.18
CA SER A 134 -1.24 -2.63 -32.38
C SER A 134 -2.42 -2.55 -31.40
N ARG A 135 -3.40 -3.47 -31.49
CA ARG A 135 -4.50 -3.61 -30.53
C ARG A 135 -4.74 -5.07 -30.12
N PHE A 136 -4.98 -5.29 -28.84
CA PHE A 136 -5.04 -6.59 -28.19
C PHE A 136 -6.19 -6.63 -27.20
N TYR A 137 -6.92 -7.73 -27.17
CA TYR A 137 -7.78 -8.10 -26.05
C TYR A 137 -7.06 -9.22 -25.30
N LEU A 138 -6.51 -8.86 -24.13
CA LEU A 138 -5.83 -9.78 -23.22
C LEU A 138 -6.81 -10.18 -22.12
N ASP A 139 -7.07 -11.48 -22.01
CA ASP A 139 -7.80 -12.07 -20.90
C ASP A 139 -6.86 -12.98 -20.10
N TYR A 140 -6.83 -12.83 -18.78
CA TYR A 140 -6.05 -13.69 -17.87
C TYR A 140 -6.75 -13.86 -16.52
N ASP A 141 -6.57 -15.04 -15.93
CA ASP A 141 -6.95 -15.30 -14.55
C ASP A 141 -5.77 -15.10 -13.61
N VAL A 142 -6.05 -14.52 -12.45
CA VAL A 142 -5.19 -14.55 -11.28
C VAL A 142 -5.74 -15.63 -10.36
N THR A 143 -5.00 -16.74 -10.27
CA THR A 143 -5.37 -17.89 -9.44
C THR A 143 -4.47 -17.98 -8.21
N GLY A 144 -4.97 -18.67 -7.18
CA GLY A 144 -4.22 -18.90 -5.96
C GLY A 144 -4.33 -17.73 -4.98
N THR A 145 -3.46 -17.75 -3.96
CA THR A 145 -3.67 -16.91 -2.79
C THR A 145 -2.81 -15.65 -2.77
N GLY A 146 -3.37 -14.45 -2.96
CA GLY A 146 -2.71 -13.19 -2.58
C GLY A 146 -2.52 -13.03 -1.07
N LEU A 147 -2.17 -11.83 -0.61
CA LEU A 147 -2.13 -11.48 0.80
C LEU A 147 -3.54 -11.52 1.42
N PHE A 148 -3.95 -12.68 1.93
CA PHE A 148 -5.13 -12.75 2.80
C PHE A 148 -4.75 -12.31 4.20
N PHE A 149 -5.47 -11.33 4.73
CA PHE A 149 -5.71 -11.26 6.17
C PHE A 149 -6.24 -12.64 6.60
N SER A 150 -5.39 -13.36 7.33
CA SER A 150 -5.56 -14.80 7.47
C SER A 150 -6.92 -15.12 8.07
N LEU A 151 -7.67 -15.85 7.27
CA LEU A 151 -8.79 -16.63 7.72
C LEU A 151 -8.40 -17.42 8.97
N LEU A 152 -9.29 -17.43 9.94
CA LEU A 152 -9.45 -18.57 10.80
C LEU A 152 -9.58 -19.80 9.88
N LYS A 153 -8.65 -20.76 9.98
CA LYS A 153 -8.49 -21.92 9.07
C LYS A 153 -9.74 -22.82 8.90
N SER A 154 -10.86 -22.49 9.52
CA SER A 154 -12.08 -23.28 9.56
C SER A 154 -13.21 -22.84 8.61
N ASN A 155 -13.19 -21.61 8.05
CA ASN A 155 -14.41 -21.00 7.47
C ASN A 155 -14.32 -20.50 6.00
N GLY A 156 -13.25 -20.78 5.26
CA GLY A 156 -13.11 -20.34 3.86
C GLY A 156 -12.95 -18.82 3.68
N THR A 157 -12.69 -18.37 2.44
CA THR A 157 -12.16 -17.02 2.17
C THR A 157 -13.19 -15.90 2.19
N ASN A 158 -12.92 -14.84 2.95
CA ASN A 158 -13.87 -13.77 3.28
C ASN A 158 -13.48 -12.37 2.78
N ILE A 159 -12.20 -12.13 2.48
CA ILE A 159 -11.69 -10.90 1.87
C ILE A 159 -10.73 -11.36 0.78
N TYR A 160 -10.77 -10.76 -0.40
CA TYR A 160 -9.73 -10.88 -1.43
C TYR A 160 -9.12 -9.49 -1.62
N GLU A 161 -7.80 -9.37 -1.53
CA GLU A 161 -7.04 -8.12 -1.60
C GLU A 161 -6.08 -8.16 -2.80
N PHE A 162 -5.91 -7.02 -3.47
CA PHE A 162 -5.10 -6.89 -4.67
C PHE A 162 -4.41 -5.52 -4.68
N SER A 163 -3.24 -5.48 -4.04
CA SER A 163 -2.47 -4.26 -3.76
C SER A 163 -1.30 -4.05 -4.71
N LYS A 164 -1.21 -2.86 -5.30
CA LYS A 164 -0.13 -2.44 -6.22
C LYS A 164 1.25 -2.45 -5.55
N GLU A 165 1.33 -2.09 -4.26
CA GLU A 165 2.60 -1.97 -3.53
C GLU A 165 3.25 -3.32 -3.20
N LEU A 166 2.44 -4.30 -2.79
CA LEU A 166 2.94 -5.58 -2.27
C LEU A 166 2.98 -6.69 -3.34
N GLU A 167 1.90 -6.86 -4.12
CA GLU A 167 1.73 -7.91 -5.14
C GLU A 167 0.80 -7.42 -6.28
N SER A 168 1.26 -6.46 -7.09
CA SER A 168 0.48 -5.95 -8.23
C SER A 168 0.17 -7.04 -9.27
N VAL A 169 -1.10 -7.43 -9.36
CA VAL A 169 -1.65 -8.35 -10.37
C VAL A 169 -2.03 -7.66 -11.68
N PHE A 170 -1.96 -6.33 -11.71
CA PHE A 170 -2.20 -5.50 -12.88
C PHE A 170 -0.86 -5.03 -13.47
N PRO A 171 -0.72 -4.88 -14.79
CA PRO A 171 0.52 -4.39 -15.39
C PRO A 171 0.84 -2.96 -14.96
N ASN A 172 1.97 -2.76 -14.29
CA ASN A 172 2.42 -1.46 -13.76
C ASN A 172 2.85 -0.49 -14.88
N ASN A 173 3.23 -1.02 -16.05
CA ASN A 173 3.67 -0.26 -17.22
C ASN A 173 2.55 0.03 -18.23
N VAL A 174 1.28 -0.02 -17.80
CA VAL A 174 0.10 0.26 -18.65
C VAL A 174 -0.71 1.41 -18.06
N ASN A 175 -1.03 2.41 -18.87
CA ASN A 175 -1.96 3.48 -18.49
C ASN A 175 -3.42 3.02 -18.78
N ILE A 176 -4.23 2.83 -17.74
CA ILE A 176 -5.58 2.28 -17.83
C ILE A 176 -6.65 3.39 -17.70
N LYS A 177 -7.25 3.78 -18.83
CA LYS A 177 -8.20 4.91 -18.91
C LYS A 177 -9.55 4.68 -18.23
N ALA A 178 -9.94 3.42 -18.03
CA ALA A 178 -11.24 3.07 -17.48
C ALA A 178 -11.25 1.68 -16.84
N TRP A 179 -11.91 1.56 -15.68
CA TRP A 179 -12.08 0.31 -14.94
C TRP A 179 -13.56 -0.07 -14.81
N GLU A 180 -13.91 -1.29 -15.21
CA GLU A 180 -15.20 -1.92 -14.88
C GLU A 180 -14.96 -3.08 -13.93
N ILE A 181 -15.49 -3.01 -12.71
CA ILE A 181 -15.26 -4.02 -11.67
C ILE A 181 -16.57 -4.73 -11.36
N LYS A 182 -16.54 -6.07 -11.35
CA LYS A 182 -17.66 -6.96 -11.05
C LYS A 182 -17.32 -7.91 -9.92
N ALA A 183 -18.33 -8.22 -9.12
CA ALA A 183 -18.26 -9.22 -8.08
C ALA A 183 -19.63 -9.92 -7.98
N PRO A 184 -19.71 -11.13 -7.41
CA PRO A 184 -20.98 -11.75 -7.07
C PRO A 184 -21.72 -10.91 -6.02
N ASP A 185 -23.05 -10.98 -6.00
CA ASP A 185 -23.91 -10.13 -5.16
C ASP A 185 -23.63 -10.24 -3.65
N ASN A 186 -23.00 -11.32 -3.18
CA ASN A 186 -22.61 -11.50 -1.79
C ASN A 186 -21.28 -10.82 -1.41
N TYR A 187 -20.67 -10.01 -2.28
CA TYR A 187 -19.45 -9.24 -1.98
C TYR A 187 -19.71 -7.72 -2.03
N TYR A 188 -19.03 -6.98 -1.15
CA TYR A 188 -18.74 -5.57 -1.32
C TYR A 188 -17.48 -5.42 -2.17
N VAL A 189 -17.47 -4.42 -3.06
CA VAL A 189 -16.26 -3.97 -3.76
C VAL A 189 -15.82 -2.67 -3.09
N ILE A 190 -14.62 -2.66 -2.55
CA ILE A 190 -13.93 -1.49 -2.00
C ILE A 190 -12.68 -1.30 -2.88
N ARG A 191 -12.36 -0.06 -3.25
CA ARG A 191 -11.26 0.25 -4.17
C ARG A 191 -10.71 1.63 -3.89
N SER A 192 -9.41 1.80 -4.10
CA SER A 192 -8.76 3.12 -4.12
C SER A 192 -8.00 3.33 -5.42
N TYR A 193 -7.83 4.61 -5.78
CA TYR A 193 -7.19 5.05 -7.02
C TYR A 193 -6.05 6.01 -6.70
N ASP A 194 -4.99 5.92 -7.51
CA ASP A 194 -3.85 6.83 -7.49
C ASP A 194 -4.32 8.21 -7.98
N GLU A 195 -4.38 9.22 -7.09
CA GLU A 195 -4.74 10.59 -7.48
C GLU A 195 -3.65 11.26 -8.36
N GLY A 196 -2.42 10.71 -8.40
CA GLY A 196 -1.29 11.20 -9.17
C GLY A 196 -1.05 10.53 -10.53
N MET A 197 -1.62 9.35 -10.78
CA MET A 197 -1.43 8.59 -12.03
C MET A 197 -2.75 8.21 -12.75
N ASP A 198 -3.41 9.19 -13.38
CA ASP A 198 -4.44 9.01 -14.43
C ASP A 198 -5.49 7.89 -14.22
N GLY A 199 -5.88 7.61 -12.97
CA GLY A 199 -6.89 6.60 -12.65
C GLY A 199 -6.38 5.16 -12.57
N ASN A 200 -5.08 4.93 -12.42
CA ASN A 200 -4.57 3.62 -12.00
C ASN A 200 -5.08 3.26 -10.61
N MET A 201 -5.35 1.97 -10.40
CA MET A 201 -5.94 1.43 -9.17
C MET A 201 -4.84 0.95 -8.24
N ASP A 202 -4.78 1.50 -7.03
CA ASP A 202 -3.76 1.15 -6.03
C ASP A 202 -4.18 -0.06 -5.20
N GLU A 203 -5.47 -0.12 -4.86
CA GLU A 203 -6.03 -1.15 -3.98
C GLU A 203 -7.40 -1.62 -4.45
N LEU A 204 -7.65 -2.93 -4.38
CA LEU A 204 -8.94 -3.55 -4.71
C LEU A 204 -9.26 -4.70 -3.76
N LEU A 205 -10.31 -4.49 -2.97
CA LEU A 205 -10.81 -5.40 -1.97
C LEU A 205 -12.20 -5.92 -2.33
N PHE A 206 -12.36 -7.25 -2.32
CA PHE A 206 -13.66 -7.92 -2.37
C PHE A 206 -13.98 -8.53 -1.01
N VAL A 207 -14.93 -7.92 -0.29
CA VAL A 207 -15.27 -8.30 1.10
C VAL A 207 -16.62 -9.01 1.15
N ASN A 208 -16.65 -10.23 1.67
CA ASN A 208 -17.85 -11.05 1.79
C ASN A 208 -18.87 -10.39 2.75
N LYS A 209 -20.09 -10.17 2.27
CA LYS A 209 -21.22 -9.58 3.04
C LYS A 209 -21.64 -10.45 4.22
N ASN A 210 -21.31 -11.75 4.18
CA ASN A 210 -21.53 -12.68 5.29
C ASN A 210 -20.40 -12.66 6.34
N TYR A 211 -19.37 -11.84 6.14
CA TYR A 211 -18.26 -11.66 7.09
C TYR A 211 -18.36 -10.32 7.84
N VAL A 212 -18.76 -9.23 7.16
CA VAL A 212 -18.85 -7.89 7.76
C VAL A 212 -20.24 -7.23 7.64
N ALA A 213 -20.64 -6.50 8.67
CA ALA A 213 -21.68 -5.47 8.58
C ALA A 213 -21.07 -4.15 8.11
N LEU A 214 -21.69 -3.52 7.12
CA LEU A 214 -21.41 -2.14 6.74
C LEU A 214 -22.30 -1.19 7.55
N ASP A 215 -21.67 -0.29 8.30
CA ASP A 215 -22.28 0.90 8.87
C ASP A 215 -21.66 2.16 8.23
N SER A 216 -22.35 3.30 8.29
CA SER A 216 -21.79 4.57 7.82
C SER A 216 -22.23 5.76 8.66
N PHE A 217 -21.47 6.85 8.53
CA PHE A 217 -21.86 8.16 9.03
C PHE A 217 -21.28 9.29 8.19
N MET A 218 -22.04 10.37 8.10
CA MET A 218 -21.55 11.66 7.60
C MET A 218 -21.05 12.51 8.77
N PHE A 219 -19.98 13.27 8.55
CA PHE A 219 -19.63 14.43 9.37
C PHE A 219 -19.06 15.53 8.46
N LEU A 220 -19.61 16.75 8.54
CA LEU A 220 -19.12 17.96 7.84
C LEU A 220 -18.76 17.80 6.34
N GLY A 221 -19.44 16.90 5.63
CA GLY A 221 -19.22 16.63 4.20
C GLY A 221 -18.35 15.41 3.89
N THR A 222 -17.62 14.88 4.87
CA THR A 222 -16.93 13.57 4.81
C THR A 222 -17.91 12.44 5.11
N LYS A 223 -17.85 11.38 4.30
CA LYS A 223 -18.50 10.09 4.58
C LYS A 223 -17.48 9.08 5.08
N VAL A 224 -17.77 8.47 6.22
CA VAL A 224 -17.02 7.33 6.74
C VAL A 224 -17.87 6.06 6.57
N ARG A 225 -17.31 5.07 5.89
CA ARG A 225 -17.83 3.69 5.80
C ARG A 225 -17.05 2.84 6.81
N LEU A 226 -17.75 2.12 7.67
CA LEU A 226 -17.16 1.24 8.69
C LEU A 226 -17.66 -0.18 8.45
N TYR A 227 -16.75 -1.07 8.06
CA TYR A 227 -17.01 -2.50 7.90
C TYR A 227 -16.49 -3.22 9.16
N SER A 228 -17.39 -3.68 10.02
CA SER A 228 -17.07 -4.46 11.24
C SER A 228 -17.46 -5.92 11.04
N ILE A 229 -16.66 -6.85 11.56
CA ILE A 229 -16.95 -8.30 11.50
C ILE A 229 -18.29 -8.59 12.18
N LEU A 230 -19.14 -9.45 11.60
CA LEU A 230 -20.48 -9.77 12.12
C LEU A 230 -20.48 -10.42 13.51
N THR A 231 -19.36 -11.02 13.92
CA THR A 231 -19.17 -11.59 15.27
C THR A 231 -18.77 -10.55 16.31
N GLU A 232 -18.48 -9.31 15.92
CA GLU A 232 -18.15 -8.23 16.85
C GLU A 232 -19.40 -7.78 17.63
N PRO A 233 -19.31 -7.59 18.96
CA PRO A 233 -20.40 -6.98 19.72
C PRO A 233 -20.75 -5.60 19.17
N SER A 234 -22.02 -5.40 18.81
CA SER A 234 -22.52 -4.14 18.24
C SER A 234 -22.27 -2.92 19.14
N SER A 235 -22.12 -3.12 20.44
CA SER A 235 -21.69 -2.10 21.41
C SER A 235 -20.28 -1.55 21.11
N LYS A 236 -19.33 -2.41 20.74
CA LYS A 236 -17.93 -2.06 20.43
C LYS A 236 -17.84 -1.26 19.12
N ALA A 237 -18.52 -1.71 18.07
CA ALA A 237 -18.63 -0.97 16.80
C ALA A 237 -19.28 0.42 16.99
N ASN A 238 -20.38 0.51 17.76
CA ASN A 238 -21.02 1.77 18.09
C ASN A 238 -20.14 2.70 18.95
N GLN A 239 -19.34 2.16 19.87
CA GLN A 239 -18.37 2.94 20.63
C GLN A 239 -17.33 3.58 19.70
N ILE A 240 -16.68 2.77 18.85
CA ILE A 240 -15.68 3.24 17.88
C ILE A 240 -16.28 4.34 16.98
N LYS A 241 -17.47 4.11 16.41
CA LYS A 241 -18.20 5.09 15.59
C LYS A 241 -18.38 6.45 16.30
N ASN A 242 -18.76 6.44 17.57
CA ASN A 242 -18.99 7.65 18.35
C ASN A 242 -17.68 8.35 18.73
N GLU A 243 -16.63 7.59 19.03
CA GLU A 243 -15.30 8.12 19.37
C GLU A 243 -14.60 8.71 18.15
N LEU A 244 -14.63 8.04 16.99
CA LEU A 244 -14.17 8.59 15.70
C LEU A 244 -14.91 9.88 15.34
N ARG A 245 -16.24 9.90 15.44
CA ARG A 245 -17.04 11.11 15.20
C ARG A 245 -16.64 12.27 16.13
N ARG A 246 -16.21 11.99 17.36
CA ARG A 246 -15.68 13.01 18.30
C ARG A 246 -14.28 13.47 17.90
N ALA A 247 -13.39 12.54 17.54
CA ALA A 247 -12.01 12.82 17.13
C ALA A 247 -11.97 13.66 15.83
N PHE A 248 -12.66 13.22 14.77
CA PHE A 248 -12.80 13.96 13.51
C PHE A 248 -13.36 15.39 13.72
N ARG A 249 -14.36 15.57 14.59
CA ARG A 249 -14.92 16.90 14.93
C ARG A 249 -13.94 17.80 15.68
N LYS A 250 -12.96 17.25 16.42
CA LYS A 250 -11.89 18.05 17.02
C LYS A 250 -10.85 18.40 15.96
N LEU A 251 -10.39 17.42 15.17
CA LEU A 251 -9.40 17.63 14.10
C LEU A 251 -9.86 18.69 13.11
N TYR A 252 -11.10 18.59 12.60
CA TYR A 252 -11.67 19.54 11.64
C TYR A 252 -11.69 20.99 12.15
N LYS A 253 -11.72 21.22 13.47
CA LYS A 253 -11.64 22.58 14.04
C LYS A 253 -10.23 23.19 14.00
N LEU A 254 -9.20 22.34 13.89
CA LEU A 254 -7.80 22.75 13.86
C LEU A 254 -7.27 22.73 12.42
N SER A 255 -7.57 21.66 11.66
CA SER A 255 -7.33 21.53 10.23
C SER A 255 -8.59 21.02 9.53
N PRO A 256 -9.32 21.88 8.78
CA PRO A 256 -10.47 21.46 7.99
C PRO A 256 -10.02 20.64 6.76
N PHE A 257 -10.41 19.37 6.72
CA PHE A 257 -10.16 18.46 5.60
C PHE A 257 -11.48 17.98 4.97
N LYS A 258 -11.42 17.48 3.74
CA LYS A 258 -12.56 16.86 3.06
C LYS A 258 -12.09 15.64 2.25
N LYS A 259 -12.07 14.49 2.92
CA LYS A 259 -11.78 13.17 2.35
C LYS A 259 -12.85 12.19 2.82
N ASP A 260 -13.25 11.25 1.98
CA ASP A 260 -14.10 10.10 2.36
C ASP A 260 -13.19 9.01 2.95
N PHE A 261 -13.69 8.16 3.84
CA PHE A 261 -12.90 7.06 4.40
C PHE A 261 -13.63 5.73 4.33
N THR A 262 -12.86 4.67 4.12
CA THR A 262 -13.30 3.28 4.28
C THR A 262 -12.46 2.62 5.36
N ILE A 263 -13.08 2.32 6.51
CA ILE A 263 -12.45 1.61 7.60
C ILE A 263 -12.91 0.15 7.54
N LEU A 264 -11.99 -0.76 7.24
CA LEU A 264 -12.22 -2.20 7.17
C LEU A 264 -11.60 -2.87 8.40
N ARG A 265 -12.44 -3.48 9.24
CA ARG A 265 -11.98 -4.13 10.47
C ARG A 265 -11.94 -5.64 10.31
N VAL A 266 -10.76 -6.22 10.51
CA VAL A 266 -10.42 -7.60 10.15
C VAL A 266 -9.82 -8.36 11.34
N LEU A 267 -9.63 -9.68 11.18
CA LEU A 267 -8.81 -10.49 12.07
C LEU A 267 -7.45 -10.69 11.37
N TYR A 268 -6.38 -10.13 11.91
CA TYR A 268 -5.03 -10.42 11.43
C TYR A 268 -4.55 -11.78 11.95
N ARG A 269 -3.61 -12.39 11.21
CA ARG A 269 -2.90 -13.58 11.70
C ARG A 269 -2.02 -13.17 12.88
N ALA A 270 -2.10 -13.89 13.99
CA ALA A 270 -1.17 -13.70 15.09
C ALA A 270 0.29 -13.84 14.60
N GLY A 271 1.07 -12.76 14.72
CA GLY A 271 2.45 -12.67 14.22
C GLY A 271 2.64 -12.00 12.86
N GLY A 272 1.59 -11.48 12.22
CA GLY A 272 1.73 -10.57 11.08
C GLY A 272 2.26 -9.20 11.49
N LEU A 273 3.13 -8.62 10.66
CA LEU A 273 3.46 -7.19 10.69
C LEU A 273 2.24 -6.38 10.22
N GLY A 274 2.02 -5.20 10.82
CA GLY A 274 0.89 -4.32 10.48
C GLY A 274 -0.45 -4.72 11.12
N ALA A 275 -0.65 -4.48 12.43
CA ALA A 275 -1.97 -4.66 13.06
C ALA A 275 -3.00 -3.59 12.61
N GLY A 276 -2.51 -2.47 12.08
CA GLY A 276 -3.24 -1.48 11.32
C GLY A 276 -2.35 -0.99 10.19
N HIS A 277 -2.95 -0.55 9.08
CA HIS A 277 -2.30 0.26 8.06
C HIS A 277 -3.35 1.05 7.26
N SER A 278 -2.90 2.05 6.50
CA SER A 278 -3.74 2.82 5.57
C SER A 278 -3.18 2.83 4.17
N ILE A 279 -4.02 2.53 3.17
CA ILE A 279 -3.73 2.70 1.74
C ILE A 279 -4.70 3.75 1.21
N ASN A 280 -4.19 4.94 0.87
CA ASN A 280 -4.96 6.10 0.40
C ASN A 280 -6.15 6.47 1.34
N ASP A 281 -7.39 6.08 1.00
CA ASP A 281 -8.62 6.32 1.76
C ASP A 281 -9.14 5.09 2.53
N ILE A 282 -8.43 3.96 2.43
CA ILE A 282 -8.78 2.68 3.03
C ILE A 282 -7.89 2.43 4.25
N CYS A 283 -8.48 2.34 5.43
CA CYS A 283 -7.81 1.98 6.68
C CYS A 283 -8.16 0.53 7.05
N ILE A 284 -7.18 -0.38 7.06
CA ILE A 284 -7.39 -1.80 7.41
C ILE A 284 -6.85 -2.08 8.80
N VAL A 285 -7.73 -2.39 9.76
CA VAL A 285 -7.41 -2.37 11.19
C VAL A 285 -7.87 -3.64 11.90
N ASP A 286 -7.05 -4.21 12.78
CA ASP A 286 -7.44 -5.38 13.54
C ASP A 286 -8.67 -5.12 14.46
N ILE A 287 -9.48 -6.16 14.66
CA ILE A 287 -10.67 -6.12 15.51
C ILE A 287 -10.35 -5.85 16.98
N ASP A 288 -9.20 -6.29 17.51
CA ASP A 288 -8.82 -6.08 18.90
C ASP A 288 -8.23 -4.69 19.17
N LEU A 289 -7.83 -3.97 18.12
CA LEU A 289 -7.43 -2.58 18.23
C LEU A 289 -8.59 -1.67 18.61
N ASN A 290 -8.25 -0.60 19.33
CA ASN A 290 -9.19 0.35 19.90
C ASN A 290 -9.32 1.61 19.02
N SER A 291 -10.17 2.55 19.44
CA SER A 291 -10.43 3.80 18.71
C SER A 291 -9.20 4.67 18.41
N ILE A 292 -8.13 4.55 19.21
CA ILE A 292 -6.87 5.30 19.04
C ILE A 292 -6.25 4.84 17.72
N SER A 293 -5.95 3.54 17.59
CA SER A 293 -5.33 2.95 16.40
C SER A 293 -6.22 3.06 15.16
N VAL A 294 -7.54 2.89 15.28
CA VAL A 294 -8.45 3.13 14.14
C VAL A 294 -8.37 4.59 13.65
N PHE A 295 -8.17 5.54 14.56
CA PHE A 295 -8.01 6.95 14.20
C PHE A 295 -6.57 7.30 13.77
N HIS A 296 -5.55 6.56 14.23
CA HIS A 296 -4.16 6.62 13.75
C HIS A 296 -4.09 6.39 12.24
N GLU A 297 -4.65 5.28 11.75
CA GLU A 297 -4.71 5.01 10.30
C GLU A 297 -5.50 6.08 9.54
N CYS A 298 -6.55 6.64 10.15
CA CYS A 298 -7.30 7.75 9.54
C CYS A 298 -6.46 9.04 9.44
N LEU A 299 -5.51 9.27 10.35
CA LEU A 299 -4.62 10.44 10.31
C LEU A 299 -3.53 10.27 9.25
N HIS A 300 -2.96 9.08 9.11
CA HIS A 300 -2.07 8.73 7.97
C HIS A 300 -2.77 9.01 6.64
N SER A 301 -3.97 8.47 6.45
CA SER A 301 -4.84 8.79 5.30
C SER A 301 -5.23 10.27 5.16
N ILE A 302 -5.17 11.10 6.21
CA ILE A 302 -5.49 12.54 6.11
C ILE A 302 -4.28 13.33 5.66
N PHE A 303 -3.11 13.11 6.23
CA PHE A 303 -1.98 14.00 5.99
C PHE A 303 -1.20 13.67 4.71
N GLU A 304 -1.17 12.41 4.27
CA GLU A 304 -0.58 12.00 2.98
C GLU A 304 0.87 12.53 2.85
N ASN A 305 1.66 12.32 3.90
CA ASN A 305 3.08 12.67 3.92
C ASN A 305 3.90 11.48 3.45
N ASP A 306 4.77 11.69 2.46
CA ASP A 306 5.84 10.74 2.17
C ASP A 306 6.92 10.91 3.24
N PHE A 307 7.43 9.81 3.80
CA PHE A 307 8.54 9.86 4.74
C PHE A 307 9.82 9.40 4.07
N ALA A 308 10.93 10.06 4.40
CA ALA A 308 12.24 9.73 3.85
C ALA A 308 12.72 8.37 4.38
N SER A 309 12.34 7.30 3.70
CA SER A 309 12.75 5.94 4.04
C SER A 309 14.26 5.85 4.18
N GLN A 310 14.71 5.19 5.25
CA GLN A 310 16.12 5.04 5.66
C GLN A 310 16.79 6.31 6.24
N LYS A 311 16.06 7.41 6.50
CA LYS A 311 16.59 8.51 7.34
C LYS A 311 16.37 8.25 8.83
N LYS A 312 17.33 8.72 9.63
CA LYS A 312 17.25 8.69 11.09
C LYS A 312 16.05 9.47 11.62
N GLY A 313 15.43 8.96 12.68
CA GLY A 313 14.22 9.53 13.28
C GLY A 313 12.94 9.38 12.45
N GLN A 314 12.94 8.65 11.32
CA GLN A 314 11.76 8.47 10.45
C GLN A 314 10.49 8.10 11.24
N PHE A 315 10.57 7.07 12.10
CA PHE A 315 9.42 6.59 12.89
C PHE A 315 8.96 7.54 14.00
N PHE A 316 9.78 8.53 14.38
CA PHE A 316 9.30 9.61 15.24
C PHE A 316 8.36 10.54 14.47
N VAL A 317 8.72 10.84 13.22
CA VAL A 317 7.93 11.75 12.36
C VAL A 317 6.69 11.04 11.81
N SER A 318 6.83 9.81 11.29
CA SER A 318 5.72 9.06 10.70
C SER A 318 4.76 8.54 11.76
N GLU A 319 5.23 7.76 12.74
CA GLU A 319 4.34 7.05 13.65
C GLU A 319 4.15 7.77 14.99
N SER A 320 5.21 8.26 15.63
CA SER A 320 5.10 8.78 17.02
C SER A 320 4.25 10.04 17.11
N ILE A 321 4.34 10.95 16.12
CA ILE A 321 3.49 12.15 16.04
C ILE A 321 2.02 11.76 15.81
N ILE A 322 1.77 10.85 14.86
CA ILE A 322 0.42 10.42 14.50
C ILE A 322 -0.25 9.68 15.68
N GLU A 323 0.47 8.83 16.38
CA GLU A 323 0.00 8.12 17.58
C GLU A 323 -0.21 9.07 18.78
N TRP A 324 0.57 10.15 18.90
CA TRP A 324 0.29 11.17 19.91
C TRP A 324 -0.96 12.00 19.57
N LEU A 325 -1.11 12.42 18.31
CA LEU A 325 -2.30 13.13 17.84
C LEU A 325 -3.56 12.26 17.98
N SER A 326 -3.46 10.94 17.72
CA SER A 326 -4.59 10.02 17.83
C SER A 326 -5.11 9.91 19.28
N ARG A 327 -4.20 9.85 20.26
CA ARG A 327 -4.50 9.93 21.72
C ARG A 327 -5.15 11.26 22.09
N TYR A 328 -4.53 12.38 21.71
CA TYR A 328 -5.00 13.74 21.99
C TYR A 328 -6.44 13.96 21.48
N PHE A 329 -6.73 13.55 20.25
CA PHE A 329 -8.05 13.69 19.67
C PHE A 329 -9.08 12.74 20.26
N THR A 330 -8.76 11.47 20.45
CA THR A 330 -9.70 10.52 21.08
C THR A 330 -9.96 10.84 22.56
N GLY A 331 -8.98 11.46 23.24
CA GLY A 331 -9.02 11.78 24.67
C GLY A 331 -8.75 10.56 25.55
N LYS A 332 -7.81 9.71 25.12
CA LYS A 332 -7.43 8.46 25.80
C LYS A 332 -5.90 8.34 25.88
N GLU A 333 -5.40 7.92 27.03
CA GLU A 333 -4.03 7.43 27.16
C GLU A 333 -3.93 6.02 26.54
N ASN A 334 -2.78 5.66 25.97
CA ASN A 334 -2.58 4.32 25.43
C ASN A 334 -2.40 3.31 26.57
N THR A 335 -3.32 2.35 26.67
CA THR A 335 -3.30 1.29 27.69
C THR A 335 -2.42 0.09 27.32
N THR A 336 -1.74 0.13 26.16
CA THR A 336 -0.92 -0.97 25.65
C THR A 336 0.32 -1.17 26.51
N LYS A 337 0.32 -2.23 27.32
CA LYS A 337 1.47 -2.65 28.12
C LYS A 337 2.47 -3.40 27.26
N TRP A 338 3.48 -2.69 26.76
CA TRP A 338 4.63 -3.28 26.07
C TRP A 338 5.38 -4.23 27.01
N LYS A 339 5.48 -5.52 26.62
CA LYS A 339 6.18 -6.55 27.41
C LYS A 339 7.68 -6.61 27.14
N LYS A 340 8.13 -6.02 26.03
CA LYS A 340 9.54 -5.94 25.62
C LYS A 340 10.03 -4.51 25.83
N THR A 341 11.25 -4.37 26.33
CA THR A 341 12.03 -3.13 26.27
C THR A 341 12.92 -3.16 25.03
N CYS A 342 13.17 -2.00 24.45
CA CYS A 342 14.14 -1.81 23.37
C CYS A 342 15.08 -0.68 23.83
N ASP A 343 16.39 -0.94 23.82
CA ASP A 343 17.38 0.02 24.32
C ASP A 343 17.87 0.99 23.24
N THR A 344 17.54 0.73 21.96
CA THR A 344 17.86 1.61 20.83
C THR A 344 16.99 2.88 20.88
N PRO A 345 17.59 4.09 20.80
CA PRO A 345 16.82 5.34 20.70
C PRO A 345 15.96 5.38 19.44
N ILE A 346 14.80 6.05 19.50
CA ILE A 346 13.87 6.19 18.36
C ILE A 346 14.56 6.77 17.12
N TYR A 347 15.54 7.65 17.33
CA TYR A 347 16.35 8.24 16.25
C TYR A 347 17.12 7.21 15.41
N ASP A 348 17.56 6.10 16.02
CA ASP A 348 18.43 5.09 15.41
C ASP A 348 17.68 3.80 15.04
N LEU A 349 16.34 3.81 15.04
CA LEU A 349 15.53 2.66 14.62
C LEU A 349 15.48 2.53 13.09
N GLU A 350 15.81 1.34 12.60
CA GLU A 350 15.82 0.99 11.17
C GLU A 350 14.54 0.26 10.72
N GLU A 351 13.83 -0.41 11.64
CA GLU A 351 12.63 -1.22 11.40
C GLU A 351 11.50 -0.89 12.38
N ASP A 352 10.24 -0.98 11.92
CA ASP A 352 9.06 -1.02 12.79
C ASP A 352 8.55 -2.47 12.93
N ASP A 353 8.73 -3.03 14.11
CA ASP A 353 8.46 -4.43 14.40
C ASP A 353 8.03 -4.67 15.86
N SER A 354 7.76 -5.93 16.22
CA SER A 354 7.34 -6.30 17.58
C SER A 354 8.36 -5.98 18.70
N ASN A 355 9.61 -5.65 18.35
CA ASN A 355 10.67 -5.28 19.29
C ASN A 355 10.79 -3.75 19.39
N THR A 356 10.69 -3.02 18.27
CA THR A 356 10.85 -1.56 18.21
C THR A 356 9.56 -0.78 18.49
N ALA A 357 8.38 -1.39 18.30
CA ALA A 357 7.08 -0.77 18.51
C ALA A 357 6.88 -0.15 19.92
N CYS A 358 7.58 -0.63 20.95
CA CYS A 358 7.51 -0.03 22.29
C CYS A 358 8.22 1.34 22.39
N GLN A 359 9.22 1.58 21.55
CA GLN A 359 9.86 2.88 21.40
C GLN A 359 9.00 3.79 20.52
N ILE A 360 8.53 3.28 19.38
CA ILE A 360 7.75 4.04 18.39
C ILE A 360 6.37 4.43 18.95
N TYR A 361 5.53 3.46 19.29
CA TYR A 361 4.16 3.67 19.76
C TYR A 361 4.05 3.75 21.29
N GLY A 362 5.13 3.58 22.03
CA GLY A 362 5.18 3.82 23.48
C GLY A 362 5.89 5.14 23.79
N ARG A 363 7.22 5.10 23.74
CA ARG A 363 8.10 6.18 24.21
C ARG A 363 8.02 7.46 23.37
N GLY A 364 7.84 7.37 22.05
CA GLY A 364 7.74 8.54 21.17
C GLY A 364 6.64 9.52 21.59
N PRO A 365 5.38 9.06 21.71
CA PRO A 365 4.29 9.84 22.28
C PRO A 365 4.55 10.38 23.70
N GLU A 366 5.23 9.64 24.58
CA GLU A 366 5.58 10.15 25.93
C GLU A 366 6.53 11.36 25.86
N ILE A 367 7.49 11.35 24.92
CA ILE A 367 8.38 12.49 24.68
C ILE A 367 7.58 13.71 24.18
N ILE A 368 6.56 13.48 23.34
CA ILE A 368 5.67 14.54 22.88
C ILE A 368 4.79 15.05 24.05
N ASP A 369 4.36 14.20 24.98
CA ASP A 369 3.67 14.60 26.22
C ASP A 369 4.55 15.40 27.20
N ASP A 370 5.86 15.10 27.29
CA ASP A 370 6.83 15.93 28.02
C ASP A 370 6.88 17.36 27.43
N VAL A 371 6.91 17.48 26.10
CA VAL A 371 6.88 18.77 25.38
C VAL A 371 5.53 19.48 25.55
N ALA A 372 4.42 18.75 25.43
CA ALA A 372 3.06 19.26 25.56
C ALA A 372 2.82 19.89 26.93
N ARG A 373 3.35 19.29 28.01
CA ARG A 373 3.33 19.86 29.36
C ARG A 373 4.12 21.17 29.50
N MET A 374 5.14 21.40 28.66
CA MET A 374 5.92 22.64 28.67
C MET A 374 5.30 23.78 27.85
N VAL A 375 4.67 23.47 26.71
CA VAL A 375 4.22 24.49 25.74
C VAL A 375 2.69 24.63 25.63
N GLY A 376 1.94 23.72 26.25
CA GLY A 376 0.50 23.55 26.11
C GLY A 376 0.15 22.55 25.01
N ALA A 377 -0.64 21.52 25.35
CA ALA A 377 -1.01 20.44 24.43
C ALA A 377 -1.72 20.96 23.16
N ASP A 378 -2.73 21.81 23.32
CA ASP A 378 -3.48 22.41 22.20
C ASP A 378 -2.56 23.20 21.25
N LYS A 379 -1.56 23.92 21.81
CA LYS A 379 -0.57 24.66 21.01
C LYS A 379 0.36 23.70 20.27
N LEU A 380 0.85 22.66 20.93
CA LEU A 380 1.73 21.67 20.30
C LEU A 380 0.99 20.91 19.19
N ALA A 381 -0.25 20.48 19.44
CA ALA A 381 -1.09 19.82 18.45
C ALA A 381 -1.29 20.71 17.21
N LEU A 382 -1.61 21.99 17.38
CA LEU A 382 -1.70 22.94 16.26
C LEU A 382 -0.39 23.03 15.45
N CYS A 383 0.77 23.13 16.12
CA CYS A 383 2.05 23.17 15.42
C CYS A 383 2.39 21.86 14.68
N LEU A 384 2.08 20.69 15.27
CA LEU A 384 2.33 19.41 14.62
C LEU A 384 1.40 19.18 13.42
N ILE A 385 0.13 19.60 13.52
CA ILE A 385 -0.84 19.54 12.42
C ILE A 385 -0.43 20.47 11.27
N ASP A 386 -0.07 21.72 11.56
CA ASP A 386 0.39 22.68 10.53
C ASP A 386 1.70 22.22 9.84
N PHE A 387 2.60 21.56 10.57
CA PHE A 387 3.77 20.89 10.00
C PHE A 387 3.40 19.76 9.00
N LEU A 388 2.49 18.87 9.39
CA LEU A 388 2.05 17.75 8.54
C LEU A 388 1.26 18.26 7.31
N ASP A 389 0.31 19.19 7.50
CA ASP A 389 -0.47 19.79 6.41
C ASP A 389 0.40 20.59 5.43
N SER A 390 1.33 21.40 5.92
CA SER A 390 2.27 22.15 5.06
C SER A 390 3.29 21.24 4.35
N SER A 391 3.37 19.97 4.75
CA SER A 391 4.25 18.95 4.19
C SER A 391 3.54 17.85 3.38
N ARG A 392 2.22 17.96 3.12
CA ARG A 392 1.48 17.00 2.28
C ARG A 392 2.14 16.87 0.91
N GLY A 393 2.29 15.63 0.42
CA GLY A 393 2.89 15.32 -0.88
C GLY A 393 4.37 15.74 -1.01
N LYS A 394 5.08 15.86 0.11
CA LYS A 394 6.53 16.07 0.17
C LYS A 394 7.16 14.96 0.98
N VAL A 395 8.40 14.63 0.65
CA VAL A 395 9.25 13.75 1.46
C VAL A 395 9.70 14.51 2.71
N VAL A 396 9.24 14.06 3.87
CA VAL A 396 9.48 14.66 5.20
C VAL A 396 10.58 13.89 5.93
N ASP A 397 11.40 14.61 6.70
CA ASP A 397 12.36 14.02 7.63
C ASP A 397 12.40 14.70 9.01
N TYR A 398 13.21 14.14 9.90
CA TYR A 398 13.32 14.58 11.29
C TYR A 398 14.01 15.94 11.45
N ASP A 399 14.97 16.29 10.60
CA ASP A 399 15.67 17.58 10.69
C ASP A 399 14.73 18.72 10.25
N MET A 400 13.88 18.49 9.24
CA MET A 400 12.81 19.41 8.85
C MET A 400 11.82 19.68 9.99
N LEU A 401 11.44 18.65 10.75
CA LEU A 401 10.59 18.79 11.95
C LEU A 401 11.28 19.67 13.01
N ILE A 402 12.58 19.46 13.26
CA ILE A 402 13.35 20.22 14.25
C ILE A 402 13.51 21.69 13.83
N GLU A 403 13.79 21.98 12.56
CA GLU A 403 13.82 23.37 12.05
C GLU A 403 12.44 24.04 12.21
N TYR A 404 11.37 23.36 11.78
CA TYR A 404 10.02 23.88 11.88
C TYR A 404 9.64 24.18 13.34
N LEU A 405 9.82 23.23 14.27
CA LEU A 405 9.44 23.43 15.68
C LEU A 405 10.26 24.52 16.37
N ASN A 406 11.53 24.71 15.99
CA ASN A 406 12.38 25.79 16.53
C ASN A 406 11.89 27.22 16.20
N THR A 407 10.97 27.36 15.22
CA THR A 407 10.34 28.65 14.88
C THR A 407 8.96 28.84 15.51
N HIS A 408 8.28 27.77 15.95
CA HIS A 408 6.90 27.81 16.46
C HIS A 408 6.76 27.62 17.98
N ILE A 409 7.67 26.87 18.60
CA ILE A 409 7.71 26.61 20.05
C ILE A 409 9.07 26.98 20.66
N SER A 410 9.17 26.96 21.99
CA SER A 410 10.41 27.39 22.66
C SER A 410 11.58 26.45 22.33
N ARG A 411 12.73 27.00 21.94
CA ARG A 411 13.96 26.22 21.66
C ARG A 411 14.35 25.27 22.79
N ARG A 412 14.05 25.62 24.05
CA ARG A 412 14.27 24.75 25.22
C ARG A 412 13.41 23.47 25.17
N ALA A 413 12.17 23.57 24.70
CA ALA A 413 11.28 22.43 24.55
C ALA A 413 11.70 21.56 23.35
N VAL A 414 12.07 22.17 22.21
CA VAL A 414 12.61 21.43 21.06
C VAL A 414 13.90 20.69 21.46
N ALA A 415 14.82 21.36 22.16
CA ALA A 415 16.06 20.75 22.65
C ALA A 415 15.85 19.74 23.81
N LEU A 416 14.65 19.63 24.39
CA LEU A 416 14.29 18.51 25.27
C LEU A 416 13.85 17.31 24.44
N MET A 417 12.95 17.55 23.48
CA MET A 417 12.47 16.56 22.52
C MET A 417 13.62 15.90 21.76
N ASP A 418 14.51 16.72 21.18
CA ASP A 418 15.61 16.27 20.33
C ASP A 418 16.57 15.32 21.06
N ARG A 419 16.94 15.69 22.29
CA ARG A 419 17.76 14.84 23.16
C ARG A 419 17.05 13.55 23.56
N ALA A 420 15.77 13.61 23.90
CA ALA A 420 15.01 12.44 24.28
C ALA A 420 14.81 11.44 23.12
N VAL A 421 14.62 11.93 21.89
CA VAL A 421 14.51 11.10 20.67
C VAL A 421 15.87 10.48 20.30
N LYS A 422 16.96 11.23 20.46
CA LYS A 422 18.35 10.79 20.21
C LYS A 422 18.96 9.97 21.35
N GLY A 423 18.32 9.88 22.51
CA GLY A 423 18.82 9.14 23.68
C GLY A 423 20.00 9.80 24.40
N ILE A 424 20.03 11.14 24.49
CA ILE A 424 21.16 11.97 25.00
C ILE A 424 20.81 12.66 26.33
#